data_AF-A0AAJ2NS81-F1
#
_entry.id   AF-A0AAJ2NS81-F1
#
_cell.length_a   1.000
_cell.length_b   1.000
_cell.length_c   1.000
_cell.angle_alpha   90.00
_cell.angle_beta   90.00
_cell.angle_gamma   90.00
#
_symmetry.space_group_name_H-M   'P 1'
#
loop_
_entity.id
_entity.type
_entity.pdbx_description
1 polymer ?
#
loop_
_entity_poly.entity_id
_entity_poly.type
_entity_poly.pdbx_seq_one_letter_code
_entity_poly.pdbx_strand_id
1 'polypeptide(L)'
;LYLQEIHAPKYLTGMIINIAVIAEIILFSIADRSLQKFSVGSLLAIAALGSTVRWIVVFAFPNVIVFCISQTLHACSFAMGHYAFMKYLVKNIPDAQIPKVQGMYSALAL
;
A
#
# COMPACT_ATOMS: atom_id res chain seq x y z
N LEU A 1 8.64 5.34 -17.34
CA LEU A 1 9.68 4.51 -17.98
C LEU A 1 9.09 3.14 -18.32
N TYR A 2 8.80 2.27 -17.35
CA TYR A 2 8.17 0.95 -17.60
C TYR A 2 6.92 0.94 -18.51
N LEU A 3 5.89 1.75 -18.21
CA LEU A 3 4.67 1.77 -19.03
C LEU A 3 4.93 2.17 -20.50
N GLN A 4 5.98 2.96 -20.75
CA GLN A 4 6.36 3.35 -22.10
C GLN A 4 7.12 2.23 -22.82
N GLU A 5 7.87 1.39 -22.10
CA GLU A 5 8.55 0.19 -22.64
C GLU A 5 7.54 -0.85 -23.12
N ILE A 6 6.37 -0.93 -22.49
CA ILE A 6 5.24 -1.74 -22.95
C ILE A 6 4.30 -1.00 -23.91
N HIS A 7 4.77 0.11 -24.50
CA HIS A 7 4.08 0.93 -25.50
C HIS A 7 2.77 1.58 -25.04
N ALA A 8 2.57 1.77 -23.72
CA ALA A 8 1.40 2.46 -23.21
C ALA A 8 1.51 4.00 -23.41
N PRO A 9 0.42 4.66 -23.83
CA PRO A 9 0.35 6.12 -23.91
C PRO A 9 0.73 6.83 -22.61
N LYS A 10 1.49 7.93 -22.70
CA LYS A 10 2.00 8.65 -21.52
C LYS A 10 0.88 9.13 -20.58
N TYR A 11 -0.25 9.57 -21.13
CA TYR A 11 -1.39 10.08 -20.35
C TYR A 11 -2.04 9.00 -19.44
N LEU A 12 -1.92 7.71 -19.79
CA LEU A 12 -2.46 6.63 -18.97
C LEU A 12 -1.74 6.49 -17.63
N THR A 13 -0.48 6.94 -17.54
CA THR A 13 0.30 6.83 -16.30
C THR A 13 -0.43 7.49 -15.12
N GLY A 14 -0.94 8.71 -15.32
CA GLY A 14 -1.68 9.43 -14.28
C GLY A 14 -3.02 8.75 -13.95
N MET A 15 -3.72 8.24 -14.96
CA MET A 15 -4.98 7.51 -14.75
C MET A 15 -4.77 6.23 -13.93
N ILE A 16 -3.72 5.47 -14.24
CA ILE A 16 -3.43 4.21 -13.55
C ILE A 16 -3.01 4.46 -12.09
N ILE A 17 -2.21 5.49 -11.81
CA ILE A 17 -1.85 5.85 -10.43
C ILE A 17 -3.10 6.16 -9.60
N ASN A 18 -4.12 6.81 -10.18
CA ASN A 18 -5.37 7.08 -9.47
C ASN A 18 -6.13 5.80 -9.07
N ILE A 19 -5.90 4.66 -9.72
CA ILE A 19 -6.47 3.36 -9.29
C ILE A 19 -5.95 3.02 -7.89
N ALA A 20 -4.65 3.19 -7.63
CA ALA A 20 -4.07 2.98 -6.31
C ALA A 20 -4.70 3.92 -5.28
N VAL A 21 -4.77 5.22 -5.59
CA VAL A 21 -5.34 6.24 -4.69
C VAL A 21 -6.78 5.90 -4.29
N ILE A 22 -7.63 5.55 -5.25
CA ILE A 22 -9.02 5.17 -4.98
C ILE A 22 -9.07 3.90 -4.11
N ALA A 23 -8.25 2.90 -4.43
CA ALA A 23 -8.17 1.67 -3.65
C ALA A 23 -7.70 1.92 -2.21
N GLU A 24 -6.73 2.80 -1.99
CA GLU A 24 -6.25 3.21 -0.66
C GLU A 24 -7.35 3.88 0.15
N ILE A 25 -8.08 4.83 -0.43
CA ILE A 25 -9.21 5.49 0.23
C ILE A 25 -10.25 4.46 0.67
N ILE A 26 -10.62 3.52 -0.21
CA ILE A 26 -11.57 2.46 0.12
C ILE A 26 -11.03 1.59 1.26
N LEU A 27 -9.79 1.11 1.16
CA LEU A 27 -9.17 0.25 2.16
C LEU A 27 -9.08 0.92 3.53
N PHE A 28 -8.63 2.17 3.59
CA PHE A 28 -8.55 2.92 4.85
C PHE A 28 -9.93 3.23 5.43
N SER A 29 -10.94 3.50 4.60
CA SER A 29 -12.30 3.76 5.07
C SER A 29 -12.94 2.58 5.80
N ILE A 30 -12.51 1.34 5.50
CA ILE A 30 -12.99 0.11 6.14
C ILE A 30 -11.98 -0.53 7.10
N ALA A 31 -10.79 0.08 7.25
CA ALA A 31 -9.66 -0.51 7.94
C ALA A 31 -9.97 -0.79 9.42
N ASP A 32 -10.52 0.18 10.14
CA ASP A 32 -10.82 -0.01 11.57
C ASP A 32 -11.84 -1.12 11.82
N ARG A 33 -12.84 -1.26 10.96
CA ARG A 33 -13.85 -2.32 11.11
C ARG A 33 -13.29 -3.69 10.76
N SER A 34 -12.46 -3.78 9.72
CA SER A 34 -12.05 -5.06 9.13
C SER A 34 -10.72 -5.57 9.67
N LEU A 35 -9.77 -4.67 9.95
CA LEU A 35 -8.38 -4.98 10.24
C LEU A 35 -8.05 -4.95 11.74
N GLN A 36 -8.91 -4.36 12.58
CA GLN A 36 -8.69 -4.30 14.03
C GLN A 36 -8.53 -5.70 14.66
N LYS A 37 -9.14 -6.75 14.09
CA LYS A 37 -9.02 -8.13 14.59
C LYS A 37 -7.69 -8.81 14.24
N PHE A 38 -6.97 -8.33 13.24
CA PHE A 38 -5.72 -8.94 12.80
C PHE A 38 -4.55 -8.52 13.68
N SER A 39 -3.59 -9.41 13.93
CA SER A 39 -2.37 -9.03 14.65
C SER A 39 -1.49 -8.11 13.79
N VAL A 40 -0.62 -7.30 14.42
CA VAL A 40 0.37 -6.48 13.69
C VAL A 40 1.24 -7.35 12.78
N GLY A 41 1.70 -8.51 13.26
CA GLY A 41 2.50 -9.44 12.46
C GLY A 41 1.75 -10.00 11.25
N SER A 42 0.47 -10.34 11.40
CA SER A 42 -0.36 -10.82 10.29
C SER A 42 -0.55 -9.75 9.22
N LEU A 43 -0.80 -8.50 9.62
CA LEU A 43 -0.93 -7.38 8.70
C LEU A 43 0.38 -7.12 7.92
N LEU A 44 1.52 -7.16 8.61
CA LEU A 44 2.83 -7.05 7.96
C LEU A 44 3.11 -8.21 7.01
N ALA A 45 2.73 -9.44 7.37
CA ALA A 45 2.86 -10.60 6.48
C ALA A 45 2.00 -10.44 5.21
N ILE A 46 0.74 -9.99 5.35
CA ILE A 46 -0.13 -9.71 4.20
C ILE A 46 0.47 -8.61 3.32
N ALA A 47 1.00 -7.53 3.92
CA ALA A 47 1.67 -6.46 3.19
C ALA A 47 2.88 -6.97 2.39
N ALA A 48 3.73 -7.79 3.02
CA ALA A 48 4.90 -8.38 2.38
C ALA A 48 4.52 -9.33 1.23
N LEU A 49 3.50 -10.18 1.44
CA LEU A 49 2.99 -11.09 0.42
C LEU A 49 2.39 -10.33 -0.76
N GLY A 50 1.55 -9.32 -0.50
CA GLY A 50 0.94 -8.46 -1.53
C GLY A 50 2.01 -7.76 -2.38
N SER A 51 3.04 -7.21 -1.74
CA SER A 51 4.16 -6.55 -2.43
C SER A 51 4.98 -7.53 -3.26
N THR A 52 5.24 -8.73 -2.72
CA THR A 52 5.96 -9.79 -3.42
C THR A 52 5.20 -10.23 -4.68
N VAL A 53 3.92 -10.57 -4.53
CA VAL A 53 3.06 -10.96 -5.66
C VAL A 53 3.00 -9.83 -6.69
N ARG A 54 2.86 -8.58 -6.24
CA ARG A 54 2.83 -7.40 -7.13
C ARG A 54 4.03 -7.34 -8.06
N TRP A 55 5.23 -7.45 -7.52
CA TRP A 55 6.45 -7.35 -8.33
C TRP A 55 6.65 -8.59 -9.23
N ILE A 56 6.26 -9.78 -8.76
CA ILE A 56 6.27 -10.99 -9.59
C ILE A 56 5.35 -10.83 -10.80
N VAL A 57 4.11 -10.38 -10.62
CA VAL A 57 3.16 -10.25 -11.75
C VAL A 57 3.57 -9.15 -12.73
N VAL A 58 4.09 -8.02 -12.24
CA VAL A 58 4.59 -6.92 -13.09
C VAL A 58 5.79 -7.38 -13.93
N PHE A 59 6.67 -8.20 -13.34
CA PHE A 59 7.81 -8.78 -14.06
C PHE A 59 7.38 -9.84 -15.08
N ALA A 60 6.57 -10.81 -14.65
CA ALA A 60 6.19 -11.95 -15.48
C ALA A 60 5.28 -11.58 -16.67
N PHE A 61 4.47 -10.53 -16.52
CA PHE A 61 3.48 -10.14 -17.51
C PHE A 61 3.55 -8.64 -17.81
N PRO A 62 4.40 -8.22 -18.78
CA PRO A 62 4.55 -6.81 -19.17
C PRO A 62 3.34 -6.29 -19.94
N ASN A 63 2.25 -6.03 -19.23
CA ASN A 63 0.95 -5.68 -19.79
C ASN A 63 0.26 -4.57 -18.97
N VAL A 64 -0.41 -3.65 -19.65
CA VAL A 64 -1.08 -2.50 -19.04
C VAL A 64 -2.17 -2.92 -18.05
N ILE A 65 -2.98 -3.93 -18.38
CA ILE A 65 -4.07 -4.43 -17.53
C ILE A 65 -3.48 -5.05 -16.26
N VAL A 66 -2.40 -5.83 -16.39
CA VAL A 66 -1.69 -6.39 -15.23
C VAL A 66 -1.13 -5.28 -14.35
N PHE A 67 -0.59 -4.23 -14.96
CA PHE A 67 -0.11 -3.07 -14.21
C PHE A 67 -1.24 -2.31 -13.49
N CYS A 68 -2.45 -2.25 -14.06
CA CYS A 68 -3.63 -1.72 -13.35
C CYS A 68 -3.98 -2.58 -12.13
N ILE A 69 -4.02 -3.90 -12.27
CA ILE A 69 -4.29 -4.83 -11.15
C ILE A 69 -3.20 -4.70 -10.06
N SER A 70 -1.94 -4.50 -10.48
CA SER A 70 -0.82 -4.34 -9.56
C SER A 70 -0.94 -3.07 -8.70
N GLN A 71 -1.70 -2.05 -9.14
CA GLN A 71 -2.00 -0.87 -8.32
C GLN A 71 -2.92 -1.21 -7.15
N THR A 72 -3.86 -2.14 -7.31
CA THR A 72 -4.69 -2.61 -6.18
C THR A 72 -3.86 -3.40 -5.17
N LEU A 73 -2.92 -4.24 -5.65
CA LEU A 73 -1.97 -4.95 -4.77
C LEU A 73 -1.04 -3.97 -4.04
N HIS A 74 -0.62 -2.89 -4.70
CA HIS A 74 0.14 -1.80 -4.08
C HIS A 74 -0.64 -1.16 -2.95
N ALA A 75 -1.85 -0.67 -3.25
CA ALA A 75 -2.74 -0.04 -2.27
C ALA A 75 -3.00 -0.95 -1.07
N CYS A 76 -3.26 -2.24 -1.32
CA CYS A 76 -3.43 -3.24 -0.26
C CYS A 76 -2.18 -3.37 0.61
N SER A 77 -1.01 -3.54 -0.01
CA SER A 77 0.24 -3.72 0.73
C SER A 77 0.59 -2.49 1.56
N PHE A 78 0.42 -1.31 0.98
CA PHE A 78 0.61 -0.03 1.64
C PHE A 78 -0.36 0.14 2.82
N ALA A 79 -1.66 -0.06 2.60
CA ALA A 79 -2.68 0.10 3.63
C ALA A 79 -2.46 -0.86 4.81
N MET A 80 -2.15 -2.14 4.55
CA MET A 80 -1.87 -3.11 5.62
C MET A 80 -0.61 -2.74 6.40
N GLY A 81 0.47 -2.33 5.73
CA GLY A 81 1.71 -1.92 6.38
C GLY A 81 1.53 -0.66 7.23
N HIS A 82 0.88 0.36 6.68
CA HIS A 82 0.57 1.60 7.39
C HIS A 82 -0.35 1.35 8.60
N TYR A 83 -1.41 0.57 8.42
CA TYR A 83 -2.33 0.24 9.50
C TYR A 83 -1.64 -0.57 10.61
N ALA A 84 -0.79 -1.54 10.24
CA ALA A 84 0.01 -2.30 11.20
C ALA A 84 0.92 -1.38 12.02
N PHE A 85 1.58 -0.43 11.37
CA PHE A 85 2.43 0.55 12.03
C PHE A 85 1.63 1.44 12.99
N MET A 86 0.52 2.03 12.55
CA MET A 86 -0.32 2.88 13.41
C MET A 86 -0.87 2.10 14.59
N LYS A 87 -1.32 0.87 14.36
CA LYS A 87 -1.78 -0.03 15.43
C LYS A 87 -0.68 -0.36 16.44
N TYR A 88 0.54 -0.58 15.97
CA TYR A 88 1.70 -0.81 16.84
C TYR A 88 2.05 0.46 17.63
N LEU A 89 2.08 1.61 16.96
CA LEU A 89 2.41 2.90 17.54
C LEU A 89 1.44 3.24 18.68
N VAL A 90 0.13 3.25 18.40
CA VAL A 90 -0.90 3.58 19.41
C VAL A 90 -0.85 2.63 20.61
N LYS A 91 -0.44 1.37 20.42
CA LYS A 91 -0.34 0.39 21.50
C LYS A 91 0.92 0.56 22.37
N ASN A 92 2.03 1.03 21.80
CA ASN A 92 3.35 0.94 22.45
C ASN A 92 4.00 2.30 22.74
N ILE A 93 3.48 3.40 22.19
CA ILE A 93 4.04 4.73 22.34
C ILE A 93 3.10 5.59 23.19
N PRO A 94 3.61 6.36 24.17
CA PRO A 94 2.78 7.31 24.92
C PRO A 94 2.12 8.34 24.00
N ASP A 95 0.85 8.67 24.26
CA ASP A 95 0.04 9.57 23.42
C ASP A 95 0.74 10.89 23.06
N ALA A 96 1.45 11.49 24.02
CA ALA A 96 2.19 12.73 23.83
C ALA A 96 3.34 12.65 22.81
N GLN A 97 3.82 11.44 22.50
CA GLN A 97 4.90 11.19 21.54
C GLN A 97 4.41 10.69 20.18
N ILE A 98 3.13 10.32 20.06
CA ILE A 98 2.54 9.79 18.82
C ILE A 98 2.83 10.69 17.59
N PRO A 99 2.59 12.02 17.65
CA PRO A 99 2.85 12.89 16.50
C PRO A 99 4.33 12.90 16.08
N LYS A 100 5.25 12.79 17.03
CA LYS A 100 6.70 12.76 16.74
C LYS A 100 7.08 11.48 16.01
N VAL A 101 6.63 10.34 16.50
CA VAL A 101 6.92 9.02 15.88
C VAL A 101 6.25 8.91 14.51
N GLN A 102 5.01 9.40 14.37
CA GLN A 102 4.32 9.46 13.07
C GLN A 102 5.05 10.39 12.08
N GLY A 103 5.58 11.53 12.53
CA GLY A 103 6.40 12.41 11.72
C GLY A 103 7.69 11.73 11.23
N MET A 104 8.40 11.02 12.11
CA MET A 104 9.58 10.24 11.72
C MET A 104 9.25 9.13 10.72
N TYR A 105 8.16 8.40 10.95
CA TYR A 105 7.69 7.37 10.02
C TYR A 105 7.36 7.95 8.65
N SER A 106 6.67 9.09 8.61
CA SER A 106 6.34 9.78 7.36
C SER A 106 7.56 10.29 6.60
N ALA A 107 8.66 10.60 7.30
CA ALA A 107 9.89 11.08 6.67
C ALA A 107 10.79 9.95 6.16
N LEU A 108 10.73 8.76 6.77
CA LEU A 108 11.69 7.68 6.53
C LEU A 108 11.11 6.48 5.79
N ALA A 109 9.80 6.25 5.90
CA ALA A 109 9.16 5.00 5.47
C ALA A 109 7.96 5.19 4.52
N LEU A 110 7.49 6.42 4.34
CA LEU A 110 6.45 6.82 3.39
C LEU A 110 7.07 7.69 2.28
#